data_AF-A0A8D2EL31-F1
#
_entry.id   AF-A0A8D2EL31-F1
#
_cell.length_a   1.000
_cell.length_b   1.000
_cell.length_c   1.000
_cell.angle_alpha   90.00
_cell.angle_beta   90.00
_cell.angle_gamma   90.00
#
_symmetry.space_group_name_H-M   'P 1'
#
loop_
_entity.id
_entity.type
_entity.pdbx_description
1 polymer ?
#
loop_
_entity_poly.entity_id
_entity_poly.type
_entity_poly.pdbx_seq_one_letter_code
_entity_poly.pdbx_strand_id
1 'polypeptide(L)'
;MSQERAVPASAVPLEELSSWPEELCRRELPSVLPRLLSLSQHSDSWIEHVQILKIIVEMFLPHMNHLTLEQTFFSQVLPKTVKLFDDMVYELTSQARGLSSQNLEIQTTLRNILQTMVQLLGALTGCVQHVCATQESIILENIQSLPSSVLHVIKSTFVHCKNSESVYSGRLHLVSDLLQALFKEAYSLQKQLMELLDMVCMDPSVDENDDILNMVIVIHSLLDICSVISSMDHAFHANTWKFIIKQSLKHQSIIKSQLKHKDIITSLCEDILFSFHSCLHLAEQMTQSDAQDNADYRLFQKTLKLCRFFANSLLHYT
;
A
#
# COMPACT_ATOMS: atom_id res chain seq x y z
N MET A 1 19.95 -3.07 -51.42
CA MET A 1 20.19 -2.63 -50.03
C MET A 1 18.94 -1.94 -49.56
N SER A 2 18.03 -2.70 -48.95
CA SER A 2 16.74 -2.21 -48.50
C SER A 2 16.96 -1.39 -47.23
N GLN A 3 16.63 -0.10 -47.28
CA GLN A 3 16.45 0.71 -46.08
C GLN A 3 15.23 0.14 -45.34
N GLU A 4 15.47 -0.64 -44.29
CA GLU A 4 14.47 -0.85 -43.24
C GLU A 4 14.08 0.54 -42.73
N ARG A 5 12.83 0.94 -43.01
CA ARG A 5 12.22 2.08 -42.33
C ARG A 5 12.18 1.73 -40.85
N ALA A 6 13.13 2.26 -40.08
CA ALA A 6 13.07 2.22 -38.63
C ALA A 6 11.72 2.79 -38.21
N VAL A 7 10.86 1.95 -37.64
CA VAL A 7 9.62 2.38 -37.00
C VAL A 7 10.04 3.38 -35.92
N PRO A 8 9.46 4.60 -35.85
CA PRO A 8 9.81 5.52 -34.79
C PRO A 8 9.55 4.83 -33.44
N ALA A 9 10.47 4.97 -32.47
CA ALA A 9 10.34 4.34 -31.15
C ALA A 9 8.99 4.63 -30.49
N SER A 10 8.39 5.77 -30.82
CA SER A 10 7.03 6.17 -30.46
C SER A 10 5.89 5.35 -31.10
N ALA A 11 6.16 4.33 -31.91
CA ALA A 11 5.14 3.48 -32.55
C ALA A 11 5.33 1.98 -32.23
N VAL A 12 6.30 1.64 -31.39
CA VAL A 12 6.65 0.26 -31.02
C VAL A 12 5.58 -0.35 -30.10
N PRO A 13 5.11 -1.60 -30.33
CA PRO A 13 4.13 -2.27 -29.46
C PRO A 13 4.62 -2.45 -28.01
N LEU A 14 3.69 -2.54 -27.05
CA LEU A 14 4.03 -2.68 -25.62
C LEU A 14 4.83 -3.97 -25.33
N GLU A 15 4.54 -5.04 -26.08
CA GLU A 15 5.20 -6.34 -25.96
C GLU A 15 6.67 -6.29 -26.39
N GLU A 16 7.02 -5.40 -27.30
CA GLU A 16 8.40 -5.25 -27.76
C GLU A 16 9.21 -4.42 -26.77
N LEU A 17 8.60 -3.40 -26.13
CA LEU A 17 9.24 -2.57 -25.12
C LEU A 17 9.76 -3.37 -23.92
N SER A 18 9.07 -4.44 -23.51
CA SER A 18 9.49 -5.29 -22.38
C SER A 18 10.72 -6.15 -22.67
N SER A 19 11.15 -6.22 -23.93
CA SER A 19 12.34 -6.98 -24.37
C SER A 19 13.55 -6.09 -24.65
N TRP A 20 13.43 -4.78 -24.47
CA TRP A 20 14.49 -3.84 -24.80
C TRP A 20 15.68 -3.95 -23.84
N PRO A 21 16.93 -3.83 -24.35
CA PRO A 21 18.10 -3.71 -23.49
C PRO A 21 18.13 -2.33 -22.81
N GLU A 22 18.83 -2.26 -21.67
CA GLU A 22 18.92 -1.07 -20.82
C GLU A 22 19.37 0.19 -21.59
N GLU A 23 20.37 0.06 -22.46
CA GLU A 23 20.89 1.18 -23.25
C GLU A 23 19.85 1.74 -24.22
N LEU A 24 18.98 0.89 -24.77
CA LEU A 24 17.92 1.30 -25.67
C LEU A 24 16.81 2.01 -24.89
N CYS A 25 16.39 1.47 -23.75
CA CYS A 25 15.42 2.10 -22.85
C CYS A 25 15.89 3.50 -22.43
N ARG A 26 17.16 3.64 -22.04
CA ARG A 26 17.75 4.93 -21.67
C ARG A 26 17.77 5.94 -22.82
N ARG A 27 18.14 5.49 -24.03
CA ARG A 27 18.22 6.37 -25.22
C ARG A 27 16.84 6.83 -25.68
N GLU A 28 15.87 5.94 -25.68
CA GLU A 28 14.52 6.20 -26.17
C GLU A 28 13.56 6.72 -25.10
N LEU A 29 13.99 6.83 -23.83
CA LEU A 29 13.19 7.37 -22.73
C LEU A 29 12.47 8.69 -23.09
N PRO A 30 13.14 9.70 -23.70
CA PRO A 30 12.48 10.98 -24.02
C PRO A 30 11.39 10.85 -25.08
N SER A 31 11.46 9.85 -25.96
CA SER A 31 10.50 9.64 -27.06
C SER A 31 9.34 8.72 -26.64
N VAL A 32 9.63 7.71 -25.82
CA VAL A 32 8.67 6.67 -25.42
C VAL A 32 7.87 7.05 -24.17
N LEU A 33 8.50 7.68 -23.17
CA LEU A 33 7.82 8.01 -21.91
C LEU A 33 6.57 8.89 -22.14
N PRO A 34 6.61 10.02 -22.88
CA PRO A 34 5.42 10.84 -23.11
C PRO A 34 4.27 10.06 -23.78
N ARG A 35 4.60 9.11 -24.65
CA ARG A 35 3.61 8.22 -25.27
C ARG A 35 3.00 7.28 -24.24
N LEU A 36 3.81 6.61 -23.42
CA LEU A 36 3.30 5.68 -22.41
C LEU A 36 2.42 6.42 -21.39
N LEU A 37 2.81 7.62 -20.98
CA LEU A 37 2.00 8.49 -20.13
C LEU A 37 0.67 8.85 -20.80
N SER A 38 0.69 9.24 -22.08
CA SER A 38 -0.53 9.53 -22.84
C SER A 38 -1.44 8.31 -22.95
N LEU A 39 -0.91 7.14 -23.34
CA LEU A 39 -1.69 5.90 -23.40
C LEU A 39 -2.30 5.55 -22.04
N SER A 40 -1.50 5.66 -20.98
CA SER A 40 -1.94 5.45 -19.60
C SER A 40 -3.07 6.40 -19.21
N GLN A 41 -3.00 7.68 -19.59
CA GLN A 41 -4.02 8.69 -19.30
C GLN A 41 -5.32 8.53 -20.11
N HIS A 42 -5.27 7.96 -21.31
CA HIS A 42 -6.45 7.78 -22.16
C HIS A 42 -7.07 6.39 -22.11
N SER A 43 -6.39 5.39 -21.55
CA SER A 43 -6.95 4.02 -21.44
C SER A 43 -8.03 3.92 -20.36
N ASP A 44 -9.21 3.45 -20.71
CA ASP A 44 -10.27 3.11 -19.73
C ASP A 44 -10.09 1.68 -19.17
N SER A 45 -9.12 0.92 -19.68
CA SER A 45 -8.85 -0.46 -19.26
C SER A 45 -7.84 -0.48 -18.12
N TRP A 46 -8.26 -0.96 -16.94
CA TRP A 46 -7.33 -1.19 -15.83
C TRP A 46 -6.23 -2.19 -16.18
N ILE A 47 -6.49 -3.19 -17.04
CA ILE A 47 -5.49 -4.19 -17.44
C ILE A 47 -4.37 -3.51 -18.23
N GLU A 48 -4.75 -2.70 -19.22
CA GLU A 48 -3.79 -1.98 -20.07
C GLU A 48 -3.02 -0.94 -19.23
N HIS A 49 -3.70 -0.20 -18.36
CA HIS A 49 -3.04 0.76 -17.47
C HIS A 49 -2.00 0.09 -16.57
N VAL A 50 -2.32 -1.05 -15.95
CA VAL A 50 -1.39 -1.82 -15.11
C VAL A 50 -0.21 -2.35 -15.93
N GLN A 51 -0.46 -2.84 -17.15
CA GLN A 51 0.62 -3.28 -18.04
C GLN A 51 1.57 -2.14 -18.41
N ILE A 52 1.03 -0.97 -18.75
CA ILE A 52 1.83 0.22 -19.05
C ILE A 52 2.63 0.65 -17.83
N LEU A 53 2.00 0.71 -16.65
CA LEU A 53 2.67 1.06 -15.41
C LEU A 53 3.84 0.12 -15.12
N LYS A 54 3.64 -1.19 -15.26
CA LYS A 54 4.72 -2.18 -15.12
C LYS A 54 5.86 -1.94 -16.08
N ILE A 55 5.58 -1.70 -17.36
CA ILE A 55 6.63 -1.40 -18.35
C ILE A 55 7.40 -0.14 -17.96
N ILE A 56 6.72 0.92 -17.53
CA ILE A 56 7.40 2.15 -17.08
C ILE A 56 8.30 1.83 -15.88
N VAL A 57 7.78 1.14 -14.86
CA VAL A 57 8.50 0.82 -13.62
C VAL A 57 9.71 -0.09 -13.86
N GLU A 58 9.55 -1.13 -14.68
CA GLU A 58 10.59 -2.13 -14.91
C GLU A 58 11.65 -1.64 -15.91
N MET A 59 11.24 -0.95 -16.98
CA MET A 59 12.13 -0.66 -18.11
C MET A 59 12.64 0.79 -18.14
N PHE A 60 11.87 1.76 -17.64
CA PHE A 60 12.14 3.18 -17.86
C PHE A 60 12.45 3.96 -16.58
N LEU A 61 11.80 3.60 -15.47
CA LEU A 61 12.01 4.23 -14.17
C LEU A 61 13.49 4.21 -13.73
N PRO A 62 14.28 3.13 -13.93
CA PRO A 62 15.72 3.12 -13.63
C PRO A 62 16.55 4.20 -14.34
N HIS A 63 16.02 4.82 -15.39
CA HIS A 63 16.71 5.81 -16.21
C HIS A 63 16.19 7.24 -16.01
N MET A 64 15.15 7.42 -15.20
CA MET A 64 14.59 8.73 -14.91
C MET A 64 15.45 9.49 -13.89
N ASN A 65 15.43 10.81 -13.99
CA ASN A 65 16.08 11.65 -12.99
C ASN A 65 15.23 11.65 -11.70
N HIS A 66 15.83 11.18 -10.61
CA HIS A 66 15.19 11.08 -9.30
C HIS A 66 14.64 12.42 -8.77
N LEU A 67 15.28 13.54 -9.11
CA LEU A 67 14.85 14.89 -8.68
C LEU A 67 13.61 15.40 -9.41
N THR A 68 13.25 14.80 -10.55
CA THR A 68 12.10 15.23 -11.34
C THR A 68 11.00 14.17 -11.39
N LEU A 69 11.14 13.05 -10.67
CA LEU A 69 10.22 11.92 -10.71
C LEU A 69 8.78 12.31 -10.42
N GLU A 70 8.56 13.18 -9.45
CA GLU A 70 7.22 13.68 -9.13
C GLU A 70 6.56 14.30 -10.37
N GLN A 71 7.24 15.24 -11.02
CA GLN A 71 6.68 16.01 -12.14
C GLN A 71 6.58 15.18 -13.42
N THR A 72 7.58 14.34 -13.69
CA THR A 72 7.67 13.59 -14.95
C THR A 72 6.86 12.30 -14.94
N PHE A 73 6.57 11.74 -13.78
CA PHE A 73 5.94 10.42 -13.68
C PHE A 73 4.87 10.32 -12.59
N PHE A 74 5.21 10.50 -11.31
CA PHE A 74 4.29 10.14 -10.22
C PHE A 74 3.00 10.97 -10.25
N SER A 75 3.09 12.30 -10.34
CA SER A 75 1.91 13.18 -10.44
C SER A 75 1.08 12.96 -11.71
N GLN A 76 1.69 12.41 -12.78
CA GLN A 76 1.04 12.20 -14.07
C GLN A 76 0.24 10.89 -14.12
N VAL A 77 0.67 9.87 -13.37
CA VAL A 77 0.13 8.50 -13.48
C VAL A 77 -0.63 8.07 -12.23
N LEU A 78 -0.09 8.34 -11.04
CA LEU A 78 -0.62 7.79 -9.79
C LEU A 78 -2.05 8.23 -9.45
N PRO A 79 -2.48 9.50 -9.71
CA PRO A 79 -3.88 9.87 -9.48
C PRO A 79 -4.86 9.01 -10.28
N LYS A 80 -4.51 8.67 -11.53
CA LYS A 80 -5.32 7.77 -12.34
C LYS A 80 -5.22 6.32 -11.86
N THR A 81 -4.05 5.88 -11.44
CA THR A 81 -3.85 4.57 -10.83
C THR A 81 -4.76 4.36 -9.61
N VAL A 82 -4.84 5.36 -8.73
CA VAL A 82 -5.73 5.34 -7.56
C VAL A 82 -7.19 5.24 -7.99
N LYS A 83 -7.62 6.08 -8.93
CA LYS A 83 -9.01 6.03 -9.45
C LYS A 83 -9.36 4.64 -10.02
N LEU A 84 -8.51 4.08 -10.86
CA LEU A 84 -8.74 2.75 -11.45
C LEU A 84 -8.74 1.65 -10.39
N PHE A 85 -7.96 1.80 -9.33
CA PHE A 85 -8.00 0.88 -8.19
C PHE A 85 -9.34 0.94 -7.47
N ASP A 86 -9.86 2.14 -7.21
CA ASP A 86 -11.18 2.33 -6.61
C ASP A 86 -12.30 1.77 -7.49
N ASP A 87 -12.20 1.95 -8.81
CA ASP A 87 -13.14 1.36 -9.78
C ASP A 87 -13.09 -0.18 -9.72
N MET A 88 -11.90 -0.79 -9.58
CA MET A 88 -11.75 -2.25 -9.38
C MET A 88 -12.39 -2.71 -8.07
N VAL A 89 -12.17 -2.01 -6.95
CA VAL A 89 -12.79 -2.33 -5.64
C VAL A 89 -14.31 -2.22 -5.71
N TYR A 90 -14.82 -1.19 -6.39
CA TYR A 90 -16.24 -1.01 -6.62
C TYR A 90 -16.82 -2.17 -7.42
N GLU A 91 -16.19 -2.57 -8.53
CA GLU A 91 -16.66 -3.67 -9.36
C GLU A 91 -16.60 -5.03 -8.64
N LEU A 92 -15.58 -5.27 -7.83
CA LEU A 92 -15.55 -6.44 -6.95
C LEU A 92 -16.77 -6.47 -6.04
N THR A 93 -17.07 -5.35 -5.39
CA THR A 93 -18.16 -5.26 -4.42
C THR A 93 -19.54 -5.36 -5.08
N SER A 94 -19.70 -4.80 -6.29
CA SER A 94 -20.95 -4.81 -7.05
C SER A 94 -21.28 -6.24 -7.54
N GLN A 95 -20.29 -6.96 -8.06
CA GLN A 95 -20.47 -8.28 -8.66
C GLN A 95 -20.41 -9.44 -7.65
N ALA A 96 -19.77 -9.25 -6.49
CA ALA A 96 -19.54 -10.34 -5.53
C ALA A 96 -20.82 -11.03 -5.03
N ARG A 97 -21.98 -10.34 -5.04
CA ARG A 97 -23.28 -10.95 -4.68
C ARG A 97 -23.69 -12.07 -5.63
N GLY A 98 -23.28 -12.00 -6.89
CA GLY A 98 -23.56 -13.03 -7.91
C GLY A 98 -22.59 -14.21 -7.88
N LEU A 99 -21.52 -14.15 -7.08
CA LEU A 99 -20.48 -15.18 -7.05
C LEU A 99 -21.07 -16.51 -6.58
N SER A 100 -21.02 -17.55 -7.41
CA SER A 100 -21.41 -18.92 -7.03
C SER A 100 -20.58 -19.93 -7.81
N SER A 101 -20.56 -21.19 -7.37
CA SER A 101 -19.86 -22.28 -8.08
C SER A 101 -20.43 -22.58 -9.47
N GLN A 102 -21.64 -22.11 -9.77
CA GLN A 102 -22.31 -22.31 -11.06
C GLN A 102 -22.14 -21.13 -12.01
N ASN A 103 -21.81 -19.93 -11.49
CA ASN A 103 -21.63 -18.73 -12.29
C ASN A 103 -20.13 -18.50 -12.59
N LEU A 104 -19.63 -19.25 -13.56
CA LEU A 104 -18.21 -19.23 -13.96
C LEU A 104 -17.78 -17.88 -14.56
N GLU A 105 -18.70 -17.14 -15.17
CA GLU A 105 -18.43 -15.82 -15.75
C GLU A 105 -18.09 -14.82 -14.65
N ILE A 106 -18.96 -14.67 -13.64
CA ILE A 106 -18.70 -13.79 -12.49
C ILE A 106 -17.44 -14.24 -11.74
N GLN A 107 -17.26 -15.55 -11.56
CA GLN A 107 -16.05 -16.07 -10.93
C GLN A 107 -14.79 -15.64 -11.69
N THR A 108 -14.78 -15.78 -13.02
CA THR A 108 -13.65 -15.39 -13.86
C THR A 108 -13.40 -13.90 -13.79
N THR A 109 -14.46 -13.07 -13.87
CA THR A 109 -14.36 -11.61 -13.75
C THR A 109 -13.74 -11.19 -12.42
N LEU A 110 -14.26 -11.69 -11.29
CA LEU A 110 -13.76 -11.35 -9.96
C LEU A 110 -12.30 -11.81 -9.78
N ARG A 111 -11.96 -13.00 -10.27
CA ARG A 111 -10.57 -13.50 -10.21
C ARG A 111 -9.63 -12.64 -11.06
N ASN A 112 -10.04 -12.22 -12.25
CA ASN A 112 -9.24 -11.35 -13.11
C ASN A 112 -9.02 -9.97 -12.46
N ILE A 113 -10.04 -9.39 -11.84
CA ILE A 113 -9.89 -8.11 -11.12
C ILE A 113 -8.91 -8.26 -9.96
N LEU A 114 -9.09 -9.27 -9.10
CA LEU A 114 -8.16 -9.53 -7.98
C LEU A 114 -6.73 -9.74 -8.46
N GLN A 115 -6.54 -10.51 -9.54
CA GLN A 115 -5.22 -10.74 -10.13
C GLN A 115 -4.58 -9.44 -10.66
N THR A 116 -5.39 -8.55 -11.25
CA THR A 116 -4.93 -7.25 -11.73
C THR A 116 -4.54 -6.34 -10.57
N MET A 117 -5.31 -6.34 -9.48
CA MET A 117 -4.96 -5.59 -8.26
C MET A 117 -3.64 -6.07 -7.65
N VAL A 118 -3.37 -7.38 -7.64
CA VAL A 118 -2.07 -7.93 -7.20
C VAL A 118 -0.93 -7.39 -8.07
N GLN A 119 -1.10 -7.37 -9.38
CA GLN A 119 -0.08 -6.84 -10.30
C GLN A 119 0.14 -5.34 -10.10
N LEU A 120 -0.92 -4.57 -9.84
CA LEU A 120 -0.81 -3.15 -9.54
C LEU A 120 -0.01 -2.89 -8.26
N LEU A 121 -0.31 -3.63 -7.19
CA LEU A 121 0.44 -3.52 -5.94
C LEU A 121 1.93 -3.81 -6.17
N GLY A 122 2.25 -4.85 -6.96
CA GLY A 122 3.64 -5.15 -7.34
C GLY A 122 4.33 -4.02 -8.11
N ALA A 123 3.62 -3.36 -9.03
CA ALA A 123 4.16 -2.22 -9.77
C ALA A 123 4.42 -1.01 -8.85
N LEU A 124 3.51 -0.73 -7.91
CA LEU A 124 3.70 0.30 -6.89
C LEU A 124 4.87 -0.04 -5.95
N THR A 125 5.05 -1.32 -5.63
CA THR A 125 6.22 -1.80 -4.86
C THR A 125 7.51 -1.46 -5.60
N GLY A 126 7.55 -1.68 -6.92
CA GLY A 126 8.69 -1.30 -7.77
C GLY A 126 8.98 0.20 -7.76
N CYS A 127 7.95 1.06 -7.79
CA CYS A 127 8.11 2.51 -7.65
C CYS A 127 8.80 2.88 -6.32
N VAL A 128 8.30 2.33 -5.21
CA VAL A 128 8.84 2.60 -3.87
C VAL A 128 10.28 2.11 -3.75
N GLN A 129 10.54 0.88 -4.18
CA GLN A 129 11.89 0.28 -4.15
C GLN A 129 12.90 1.08 -4.98
N HIS A 130 12.50 1.58 -6.14
CA HIS A 130 13.38 2.41 -6.97
C HIS A 130 13.79 3.70 -6.26
N VAL A 131 12.84 4.40 -5.63
CA VAL A 131 13.16 5.62 -4.86
C VAL A 131 14.11 5.29 -3.71
N CYS A 132 13.84 4.20 -2.97
CA CYS A 132 14.71 3.73 -1.90
C CYS A 132 16.13 3.40 -2.37
N ALA A 133 16.28 2.83 -3.56
CA ALA A 133 17.57 2.40 -4.09
C ALA A 133 18.41 3.56 -4.67
N THR A 134 17.78 4.69 -5.02
CA THR A 134 18.44 5.79 -5.74
C THR A 134 18.81 6.97 -4.85
N GLN A 135 18.23 7.08 -3.66
CA GLN A 135 18.39 8.25 -2.78
C GLN A 135 18.75 7.82 -1.35
N GLU A 136 19.81 8.42 -0.79
CA GLU A 136 20.18 8.23 0.63
C GLU A 136 19.31 9.03 1.59
N SER A 137 18.79 10.17 1.14
CA SER A 137 17.91 11.06 1.88
C SER A 137 16.82 11.57 0.95
N ILE A 138 15.56 11.44 1.37
CA ILE A 138 14.40 11.74 0.53
C ILE A 138 13.76 13.05 0.99
N ILE A 139 13.51 13.96 0.04
CA ILE A 139 12.67 15.14 0.23
C ILE A 139 11.26 14.80 -0.24
N LEU A 140 10.26 15.08 0.60
CA LEU A 140 8.89 14.60 0.37
C LEU A 140 8.25 15.26 -0.86
N GLU A 141 8.53 16.55 -1.11
CA GLU A 141 8.07 17.27 -2.30
C GLU A 141 8.37 16.53 -3.62
N ASN A 142 9.53 15.86 -3.69
CA ASN A 142 10.03 15.22 -4.92
C ASN A 142 9.36 13.88 -5.21
N ILE A 143 8.49 13.42 -4.31
CA ILE A 143 7.75 12.16 -4.44
C ILE A 143 6.34 12.21 -3.83
N GLN A 144 5.78 13.39 -3.53
CA GLN A 144 4.58 13.52 -2.69
C GLN A 144 3.35 12.70 -3.16
N SER A 145 3.21 12.50 -4.47
CA SER A 145 2.11 11.68 -5.03
C SER A 145 2.28 10.20 -4.70
N LEU A 146 3.51 9.72 -4.48
CA LEU A 146 3.79 8.31 -4.24
C LEU A 146 3.30 7.81 -2.87
N PRO A 147 3.73 8.37 -1.72
CA PRO A 147 3.23 7.93 -0.43
C PRO A 147 1.72 8.03 -0.31
N SER A 148 1.11 9.14 -0.74
CA SER A 148 -0.34 9.35 -0.66
C SER A 148 -1.12 8.31 -1.46
N SER A 149 -0.72 8.04 -2.71
CA SER A 149 -1.36 7.04 -3.57
C SER A 149 -1.18 5.62 -3.04
N VAL A 150 0.04 5.28 -2.58
CA VAL A 150 0.34 3.96 -2.04
C VAL A 150 -0.43 3.70 -0.74
N LEU A 151 -0.50 4.68 0.17
CA LEU A 151 -1.27 4.57 1.41
C LEU A 151 -2.76 4.33 1.15
N HIS A 152 -3.33 5.04 0.17
CA HIS A 152 -4.73 4.83 -0.23
C HIS A 152 -4.96 3.41 -0.73
N VAL A 153 -4.13 2.95 -1.67
CA VAL A 153 -4.25 1.59 -2.24
C VAL A 153 -4.08 0.51 -1.17
N ILE A 154 -3.09 0.67 -0.27
CA ILE A 154 -2.88 -0.25 0.87
C ILE A 154 -4.13 -0.28 1.77
N LYS A 155 -4.64 0.88 2.18
CA LYS A 155 -5.81 0.99 3.05
C LYS A 155 -7.02 0.32 2.42
N SER A 156 -7.35 0.69 1.18
CA SER A 156 -8.47 0.12 0.44
C SER A 156 -8.34 -1.39 0.25
N THR A 157 -7.11 -1.89 0.02
CA THR A 157 -6.83 -3.33 -0.04
C THR A 157 -7.13 -4.03 1.28
N PHE A 158 -6.61 -3.53 2.41
CA PHE A 158 -6.84 -4.17 3.70
C PHE A 158 -8.29 -4.07 4.16
N VAL A 159 -8.99 -2.98 3.85
CA VAL A 159 -10.44 -2.86 4.08
C VAL A 159 -11.20 -3.94 3.31
N HIS A 160 -10.88 -4.15 2.03
CA HIS A 160 -11.48 -5.22 1.23
C HIS A 160 -11.17 -6.61 1.81
N CYS A 161 -9.92 -6.87 2.17
CA CYS A 161 -9.53 -8.15 2.79
C CYS A 161 -10.26 -8.39 4.12
N LYS A 162 -10.34 -7.38 4.99
CA LYS A 162 -11.05 -7.45 6.28
C LYS A 162 -12.53 -7.76 6.10
N ASN A 163 -13.16 -7.16 5.10
CA ASN A 163 -14.59 -7.32 4.81
C ASN A 163 -14.87 -8.46 3.83
N SER A 164 -13.86 -9.21 3.39
CA SER A 164 -14.00 -10.19 2.30
C SER A 164 -15.07 -11.24 2.60
N GLU A 165 -15.16 -11.72 3.84
CA GLU A 165 -16.18 -12.72 4.23
C GLU A 165 -17.60 -12.25 3.94
N SER A 166 -17.90 -10.99 4.26
CA SER A 166 -19.22 -10.39 3.99
C SER A 166 -19.41 -10.05 2.51
N VAL A 167 -18.38 -9.49 1.85
CA VAL A 167 -18.40 -9.15 0.42
C VAL A 167 -18.72 -10.38 -0.43
N TYR A 168 -18.04 -11.50 -0.18
CA TYR A 168 -18.22 -12.73 -0.94
C TYR A 168 -19.28 -13.68 -0.35
N SER A 169 -20.08 -13.21 0.62
CA SER A 169 -21.20 -13.97 1.21
C SER A 169 -20.80 -15.39 1.68
N GLY A 170 -19.63 -15.50 2.33
CA GLY A 170 -19.08 -16.79 2.81
C GLY A 170 -18.50 -17.71 1.72
N ARG A 171 -18.47 -17.30 0.45
CA ARG A 171 -17.97 -18.10 -0.69
C ARG A 171 -16.49 -17.85 -0.99
N LEU A 172 -15.71 -17.56 0.06
CA LEU A 172 -14.30 -17.20 -0.03
C LEU A 172 -13.44 -18.26 -0.74
N HIS A 173 -13.79 -19.53 -0.61
CA HIS A 173 -13.04 -20.65 -1.23
C HIS A 173 -12.88 -20.53 -2.76
N LEU A 174 -13.70 -19.70 -3.44
CA LEU A 174 -13.62 -19.47 -4.88
C LEU A 174 -12.53 -18.46 -5.28
N VAL A 175 -12.04 -17.66 -4.32
CA VAL A 175 -11.09 -16.54 -4.54
C VAL A 175 -10.03 -16.41 -3.44
N SER A 176 -9.98 -17.34 -2.48
CA SER A 176 -9.16 -17.23 -1.26
C SER A 176 -7.67 -17.19 -1.56
N ASP A 177 -7.21 -17.90 -2.59
CA ASP A 177 -5.84 -17.88 -3.08
C ASP A 177 -5.42 -16.47 -3.51
N LEU A 178 -6.27 -15.79 -4.27
CA LEU A 178 -6.03 -14.44 -4.76
C LEU A 178 -6.17 -13.39 -3.65
N LEU A 179 -7.12 -13.56 -2.73
CA LEU A 179 -7.22 -12.69 -1.54
C LEU A 179 -5.97 -12.79 -0.66
N GLN A 180 -5.43 -14.00 -0.50
CA GLN A 180 -4.18 -14.20 0.23
C GLN A 180 -2.99 -13.57 -0.50
N ALA A 181 -2.91 -13.70 -1.83
CA ALA A 181 -1.89 -13.05 -2.65
C ALA A 181 -1.99 -11.51 -2.53
N LEU A 182 -3.21 -10.97 -2.60
CA LEU A 182 -3.48 -9.55 -2.46
C LEU A 182 -3.06 -9.00 -1.10
N PHE A 183 -3.41 -9.70 -0.01
CA PHE A 183 -2.98 -9.32 1.34
C PHE A 183 -1.46 -9.33 1.49
N LYS A 184 -0.79 -10.37 0.97
CA LYS A 184 0.68 -10.48 1.02
C LYS A 184 1.38 -9.36 0.25
N GLU A 185 0.87 -9.04 -0.93
CA GLU A 185 1.46 -7.98 -1.76
C GLU A 185 1.25 -6.59 -1.12
N ALA A 186 0.07 -6.32 -0.55
CA ALA A 186 -0.18 -5.09 0.19
C ALA A 186 0.68 -4.98 1.46
N TYR A 187 0.89 -6.08 2.18
CA TYR A 187 1.81 -6.13 3.32
C TYR A 187 3.25 -5.84 2.90
N SER A 188 3.70 -6.42 1.79
CA SER A 188 5.03 -6.17 1.21
C SER A 188 5.18 -4.68 0.82
N LEU A 189 4.19 -4.14 0.11
CA LEU A 189 4.15 -2.74 -0.29
C LEU A 189 4.18 -1.79 0.91
N GLN A 190 3.39 -2.06 1.96
CA GLN A 190 3.43 -1.24 3.18
C GLN A 190 4.80 -1.29 3.83
N LYS A 191 5.43 -2.47 3.93
CA LYS A 191 6.77 -2.59 4.49
C LYS A 191 7.77 -1.74 3.71
N GLN A 192 7.74 -1.81 2.39
CA GLN A 192 8.61 -1.01 1.52
C GLN A 192 8.34 0.49 1.66
N LEU A 193 7.07 0.89 1.77
CA LEU A 193 6.71 2.29 2.02
C LEU A 193 7.25 2.77 3.37
N MET A 194 7.18 1.94 4.41
CA MET A 194 7.73 2.28 5.73
C MET A 194 9.26 2.45 5.68
N GLU A 195 9.95 1.63 4.87
CA GLU A 195 11.40 1.80 4.60
C GLU A 195 11.67 3.13 3.89
N LEU A 196 10.89 3.49 2.88
CA LEU A 196 10.96 4.78 2.19
C LEU A 196 10.79 5.96 3.17
N LEU A 197 9.73 5.91 3.98
CA LEU A 197 9.41 6.98 4.94
C LEU A 197 10.46 7.11 6.06
N ASP A 198 11.17 6.02 6.37
CA ASP A 198 12.31 6.07 7.28
C ASP A 198 13.48 6.90 6.74
N MET A 199 13.62 7.03 5.41
CA MET A 199 14.65 7.83 4.74
C MET A 199 14.23 9.27 4.46
N VAL A 200 12.97 9.63 4.71
CA VAL A 200 12.48 11.01 4.55
C VAL A 200 13.15 11.92 5.58
N CYS A 201 13.74 13.01 5.12
CA CYS A 201 14.31 14.05 5.97
C CYS A 201 13.49 15.32 5.81
N MET A 202 13.11 15.95 6.92
CA MET A 202 12.44 17.25 6.90
C MET A 202 13.39 18.28 7.48
N ASP A 203 13.66 19.35 6.72
CA ASP A 203 14.53 20.44 7.16
C ASP A 203 13.74 21.42 8.04
N PRO A 204 14.08 21.57 9.34
CA PRO A 204 13.41 22.51 10.22
C PRO A 204 13.66 23.98 9.89
N SER A 205 14.58 24.29 8.97
CA SER A 205 14.91 25.66 8.54
C SER A 205 14.06 26.16 7.37
N VAL A 206 13.30 25.27 6.73
CA VAL A 206 12.48 25.58 5.56
C VAL A 206 11.01 25.67 6.01
N ASP A 207 10.41 26.85 5.86
CA ASP A 207 9.00 27.12 6.20
C ASP A 207 8.06 26.60 5.10
N GLU A 208 8.21 25.31 4.75
CA GLU A 208 7.39 24.64 3.75
C GLU A 208 6.23 23.93 4.45
N ASN A 209 5.14 24.68 4.64
CA ASN A 209 3.91 24.19 5.26
C ASN A 209 3.37 22.92 4.56
N ASP A 210 3.58 22.78 3.25
CA ASP A 210 3.05 21.67 2.46
C ASP A 210 3.74 20.33 2.81
N ASP A 211 5.05 20.30 3.00
CA ASP A 211 5.78 19.08 3.40
C ASP A 211 5.42 18.63 4.81
N ILE A 212 5.20 19.59 5.72
CA ILE A 212 4.71 19.34 7.08
C ILE A 212 3.32 18.71 7.02
N LEU A 213 2.41 19.29 6.24
CA LEU A 213 1.05 18.78 6.04
C LEU A 213 1.07 17.38 5.43
N ASN A 214 1.90 17.16 4.40
CA ASN A 214 2.06 15.86 3.74
C ASN A 214 2.51 14.79 4.74
N MET A 215 3.50 15.08 5.59
CA MET A 215 3.96 14.11 6.60
C MET A 215 2.92 13.85 7.68
N VAL A 216 2.14 14.86 8.10
CA VAL A 216 1.01 14.68 9.00
C VAL A 216 -0.06 13.77 8.38
N ILE A 217 -0.40 13.97 7.09
CA ILE A 217 -1.35 13.14 6.36
C ILE A 217 -0.85 11.69 6.27
N VAL A 218 0.44 11.48 6.03
CA VAL A 218 1.07 10.16 5.99
C VAL A 218 0.91 9.44 7.34
N ILE A 219 1.22 10.10 8.46
CA ILE A 219 1.11 9.51 9.80
C ILE A 219 -0.34 9.12 10.11
N HIS A 220 -1.31 9.99 9.79
CA HIS A 220 -2.73 9.70 10.04
C HIS A 220 -3.30 8.65 9.10
N SER A 221 -2.80 8.56 7.87
CA SER A 221 -3.17 7.50 6.95
C SER A 221 -2.63 6.14 7.39
N LEU A 222 -1.41 6.10 7.98
CA LEU A 222 -0.88 4.91 8.63
C LEU A 222 -1.70 4.53 9.87
N LEU A 223 -2.17 5.51 10.64
CA LEU A 223 -3.07 5.28 11.78
C LEU A 223 -4.40 4.65 11.34
N ASP A 224 -4.99 5.16 10.26
CA ASP A 224 -6.19 4.57 9.66
C ASP A 224 -5.94 3.11 9.24
N ILE A 225 -4.83 2.83 8.55
CA ILE A 225 -4.44 1.46 8.19
C ILE A 225 -4.28 0.59 9.43
N CYS A 226 -3.61 1.11 10.47
CA CYS A 226 -3.40 0.44 11.75
C CYS A 226 -4.72 -0.02 12.38
N SER A 227 -5.73 0.86 12.36
CA SER A 227 -7.08 0.53 12.86
C SER A 227 -7.75 -0.59 12.05
N VAL A 228 -7.54 -0.64 10.72
CA VAL A 228 -8.07 -1.69 9.85
C VAL A 228 -7.43 -3.04 10.19
N ILE A 229 -6.11 -3.10 10.28
CA ILE A 229 -5.35 -4.34 10.47
C ILE A 229 -5.35 -4.87 11.91
N SER A 230 -5.89 -4.09 12.86
CA SER A 230 -5.90 -4.39 14.30
C SER A 230 -6.38 -5.81 14.66
N SER A 231 -7.41 -6.28 13.95
CA SER A 231 -8.02 -7.59 14.11
C SER A 231 -7.60 -8.62 13.06
N MET A 232 -6.67 -8.26 12.16
CA MET A 232 -6.22 -9.11 11.06
C MET A 232 -4.93 -9.86 11.41
N ASP A 233 -3.91 -9.14 11.89
CA ASP A 233 -2.63 -9.71 12.29
C ASP A 233 -1.97 -8.88 13.41
N HIS A 234 -1.78 -9.49 14.57
CA HIS A 234 -1.25 -8.80 15.75
C HIS A 234 0.20 -8.31 15.59
N ALA A 235 1.04 -9.06 14.88
CA ALA A 235 2.44 -8.69 14.70
C ALA A 235 2.55 -7.50 13.73
N PHE A 236 1.78 -7.54 12.66
CA PHE A 236 1.67 -6.45 11.70
C PHE A 236 1.09 -5.18 12.33
N HIS A 237 0.04 -5.33 13.14
CA HIS A 237 -0.56 -4.24 13.89
C HIS A 237 0.46 -3.56 14.83
N ALA A 238 1.17 -4.35 15.64
CA ALA A 238 2.20 -3.83 16.54
C ALA A 238 3.36 -3.14 15.79
N ASN A 239 3.81 -3.71 14.65
CA ASN A 239 4.86 -3.11 13.83
C ASN A 239 4.45 -1.78 13.21
N THR A 240 3.20 -1.66 12.76
CA THR A 240 2.65 -0.42 12.21
C THR A 240 2.58 0.66 13.30
N TRP A 241 2.09 0.31 14.50
CA TRP A 241 2.11 1.20 15.65
C TRP A 241 3.52 1.67 16.03
N LYS A 242 4.48 0.74 16.10
CA LYS A 242 5.88 1.06 16.41
C LYS A 242 6.42 2.11 15.42
N PHE A 243 6.06 1.98 14.15
CA PHE A 243 6.47 2.91 13.12
C PHE A 243 5.76 4.27 13.22
N ILE A 244 4.45 4.31 13.48
CA ILE A 244 3.71 5.56 13.72
C ILE A 244 4.34 6.37 14.86
N ILE A 245 4.65 5.71 15.98
CA ILE A 245 5.32 6.36 17.12
C ILE A 245 6.71 6.84 16.73
N LYS A 246 7.49 6.00 16.03
CA LYS A 246 8.84 6.37 15.55
C LYS A 246 8.79 7.63 14.67
N GLN A 247 7.92 7.67 13.66
CA GLN A 247 7.81 8.82 12.75
C GLN A 247 7.32 10.08 13.46
N SER A 248 6.34 9.93 14.36
CA SER A 248 5.81 11.05 15.14
C SER A 248 6.90 11.71 15.99
N LEU A 249 7.83 10.92 16.53
CA LEU A 249 8.93 11.40 17.35
C LEU A 249 10.12 11.89 16.50
N LYS A 250 10.44 11.20 15.40
CA LYS A 250 11.52 11.58 14.46
C LYS A 250 11.34 13.02 13.97
N HIS A 251 10.09 13.42 13.68
CA HIS A 251 9.77 14.73 13.13
C HIS A 251 9.06 15.66 14.12
N GLN A 252 9.07 15.32 15.42
CA GLN A 252 8.26 15.98 16.46
C GLN A 252 8.45 17.50 16.50
N SER A 253 9.67 18.01 16.35
CA SER A 253 9.94 19.45 16.40
C SER A 253 9.18 20.25 15.35
N ILE A 254 8.84 19.62 14.22
CA ILE A 254 8.22 20.26 13.06
C ILE A 254 6.71 20.00 13.05
N ILE A 255 6.28 18.75 13.23
CA ILE A 255 4.86 18.36 13.04
C ILE A 255 3.99 18.54 14.28
N LYS A 256 4.56 18.76 15.47
CA LYS A 256 3.82 18.72 16.76
C LYS A 256 2.61 19.65 16.82
N SER A 257 2.66 20.82 16.19
CA SER A 257 1.52 21.76 16.22
C SER A 257 0.35 21.31 15.34
N GLN A 258 0.62 20.53 14.29
CA GLN A 258 -0.37 20.10 13.30
C GLN A 258 -0.82 18.65 13.49
N LEU A 259 -0.01 17.83 14.17
CA LEU A 259 -0.34 16.45 14.44
C LEU A 259 -1.55 16.37 15.37
N LYS A 260 -2.61 15.68 14.94
CA LYS A 260 -3.79 15.40 15.76
C LYS A 260 -3.48 14.39 16.87
N HIS A 261 -2.77 14.83 17.90
CA HIS A 261 -2.34 13.98 19.01
C HIS A 261 -3.48 13.25 19.71
N LYS A 262 -4.66 13.88 19.76
CA LYS A 262 -5.87 13.27 20.33
C LYS A 262 -6.24 11.97 19.60
N ASP A 263 -6.14 11.94 18.28
CA ASP A 263 -6.54 10.77 17.49
C ASP A 263 -5.58 9.60 17.78
N ILE A 264 -4.27 9.86 17.76
CA ILE A 264 -3.23 8.86 18.10
C ILE A 264 -3.42 8.30 19.52
N ILE A 265 -3.62 9.17 20.51
CA ILE A 265 -3.82 8.76 21.90
C ILE A 265 -5.12 7.96 22.04
N THR A 266 -6.20 8.41 21.40
CA THR A 266 -7.50 7.73 21.46
C THR A 266 -7.40 6.32 20.87
N SER A 267 -6.78 6.17 19.70
CA SER A 267 -6.60 4.85 19.07
C SER A 267 -5.73 3.92 19.92
N LEU A 268 -4.63 4.40 20.51
CA LEU A 268 -3.84 3.58 21.45
C LEU A 268 -4.65 3.14 22.66
N CYS A 269 -5.45 4.03 23.25
CA CYS A 269 -6.32 3.71 24.38
C CYS A 269 -7.39 2.68 24.00
N GLU A 270 -8.00 2.82 22.82
CA GLU A 270 -8.96 1.84 22.29
C GLU A 270 -8.31 0.46 22.12
N ASP A 271 -7.09 0.41 21.58
CA ASP A 271 -6.34 -0.85 21.40
C ASP A 271 -5.90 -1.49 22.73
N ILE A 272 -5.54 -0.68 23.73
CA ILE A 272 -5.28 -1.14 25.10
C ILE A 272 -6.55 -1.76 25.68
N LEU A 273 -7.68 -1.04 25.62
CA LEU A 273 -8.96 -1.50 26.16
C LEU A 273 -9.40 -2.79 25.48
N PHE A 274 -9.35 -2.85 24.15
CA PHE A 274 -9.72 -4.03 23.37
C PHE A 274 -8.84 -5.24 23.75
N SER A 275 -7.53 -5.05 23.83
CA SER A 275 -6.60 -6.12 24.20
C SER A 275 -6.81 -6.57 25.65
N PHE A 276 -7.09 -5.65 26.56
CA PHE A 276 -7.36 -5.95 27.96
C PHE A 276 -8.66 -6.74 28.14
N HIS A 277 -9.75 -6.32 27.49
CA HIS A 277 -11.02 -7.07 27.51
C HIS A 277 -10.88 -8.47 26.89
N SER A 278 -10.11 -8.59 25.81
CA SER A 278 -9.79 -9.89 25.20
C SER A 278 -9.02 -10.80 26.16
N CYS A 279 -8.06 -10.26 26.91
CA CYS A 279 -7.36 -10.99 27.97
C CYS A 279 -8.29 -11.45 29.08
N LEU A 280 -9.21 -10.60 29.55
CA LEU A 280 -10.19 -10.96 30.58
C LEU A 280 -11.08 -12.11 30.11
N HIS A 281 -11.61 -12.02 28.89
CA HIS A 281 -12.48 -13.05 28.35
C HIS A 281 -11.77 -14.40 28.22
N LEU A 282 -10.53 -14.42 27.72
CA LEU A 282 -9.72 -15.64 27.63
C LEU A 282 -9.41 -16.20 29.03
N ALA A 283 -9.13 -15.35 30.01
CA ALA A 283 -8.90 -15.78 31.39
C ALA A 283 -10.13 -16.45 32.01
N GLU A 284 -11.32 -15.88 31.78
CA GLU A 284 -12.60 -16.46 32.23
C GLU A 284 -12.87 -17.82 31.58
N GLN A 285 -12.65 -17.95 30.27
CA GLN A 285 -12.82 -19.23 29.56
C GLN A 285 -11.87 -20.31 30.10
N MET A 286 -10.60 -19.96 30.32
CA MET A 286 -9.60 -20.89 30.88
C MET A 286 -9.95 -21.35 32.31
N THR A 287 -10.68 -20.54 33.09
CA THR A 287 -11.15 -20.97 34.42
C THR A 287 -12.37 -21.90 34.38
N GLN A 288 -13.12 -21.92 33.27
CA GLN A 288 -14.31 -22.76 33.09
C GLN A 288 -13.99 -24.09 32.40
N SER A 289 -12.92 -24.14 31.59
CA SER A 289 -12.41 -25.38 31.02
C SER A 289 -11.41 -26.02 32.00
N ASP A 290 -11.77 -27.15 32.63
CA ASP A 290 -10.82 -28.03 33.34
C ASP A 290 -9.72 -28.60 32.41
N ALA A 291 -9.77 -28.27 31.11
CA ALA A 291 -8.77 -28.62 30.12
C ALA A 291 -7.67 -27.54 30.07
N GLN A 292 -6.45 -27.99 30.29
CA GLN A 292 -5.20 -27.26 30.10
C GLN A 292 -4.93 -27.05 28.61
N ASP A 293 -5.84 -26.39 27.88
CA ASP A 293 -5.73 -26.25 26.44
C ASP A 293 -4.63 -25.22 26.10
N ASN A 294 -3.51 -25.74 25.60
CA ASN A 294 -2.28 -24.99 25.37
C ASN A 294 -2.48 -23.86 24.33
N ALA A 295 -3.51 -23.96 23.48
CA ALA A 295 -3.83 -22.94 22.48
C ALA A 295 -4.36 -21.64 23.11
N ASP A 296 -5.33 -21.74 24.01
CA ASP A 296 -5.98 -20.57 24.64
C ASP A 296 -5.00 -19.83 25.55
N TYR A 297 -4.19 -20.56 26.29
CA TYR A 297 -3.13 -19.97 27.10
C TYR A 297 -2.09 -19.23 26.25
N ARG A 298 -1.67 -19.78 25.10
CA ARG A 298 -0.77 -19.09 24.16
C ARG A 298 -1.42 -17.85 23.56
N LEU A 299 -2.70 -17.92 23.24
CA LEU A 299 -3.45 -16.77 22.72
C LEU A 299 -3.53 -15.67 23.78
N PHE A 300 -3.89 -16.01 25.01
CA PHE A 300 -3.88 -15.08 26.15
C PHE A 300 -2.52 -14.40 26.33
N GLN A 301 -1.43 -15.18 26.32
CA GLN A 301 -0.07 -14.62 26.43
C GLN A 301 0.27 -13.65 25.28
N LYS A 302 -0.15 -13.95 24.05
CA LYS A 302 0.06 -13.06 22.90
C LYS A 302 -0.72 -11.75 23.07
N THR A 303 -2.00 -11.84 23.46
CA THR A 303 -2.85 -10.67 23.69
C THR A 303 -2.35 -9.82 24.85
N LEU A 304 -1.87 -10.43 25.94
CA LEU A 304 -1.29 -9.71 27.08
C LEU A 304 -0.02 -8.95 26.69
N LYS A 305 0.86 -9.57 25.89
CA LYS A 305 2.05 -8.91 25.33
C LYS A 305 1.67 -7.71 24.47
N LEU A 306 0.61 -7.84 23.67
CA LEU A 306 0.10 -6.77 22.83
C LEU A 306 -0.47 -5.61 23.66
N CYS A 307 -1.28 -5.91 24.68
CA CYS A 307 -1.80 -4.92 25.63
C CYS A 307 -0.66 -4.14 26.32
N ARG A 308 0.37 -4.85 26.79
CA ARG A 308 1.57 -4.22 27.39
C ARG A 308 2.32 -3.36 26.36
N PHE A 309 2.45 -3.83 25.13
CA PHE A 309 3.08 -3.07 24.05
C PHE A 309 2.34 -1.74 23.83
N PHE A 310 1.02 -1.72 23.71
CA PHE A 310 0.27 -0.47 23.51
C PHE A 310 0.38 0.48 24.71
N ALA A 311 0.31 -0.03 25.94
CA ALA A 311 0.52 0.78 27.13
C ALA A 311 1.92 1.44 27.15
N ASN A 312 2.95 0.69 26.77
CA ASN A 312 4.31 1.23 26.65
C ASN A 312 4.43 2.25 25.52
N SER A 313 3.80 1.99 24.37
CA SER A 313 3.78 2.91 23.23
C SER A 313 3.10 4.23 23.58
N LEU A 314 2.02 4.19 24.36
CA LEU A 314 1.35 5.39 24.88
C LEU A 314 2.30 6.18 25.79
N LEU A 315 2.93 5.53 26.77
CA LEU A 315 3.89 6.19 27.66
C LEU A 315 5.10 6.79 26.93
N HIS A 316 5.54 6.15 25.85
CA HIS A 316 6.66 6.64 25.04
C HIS A 316 6.25 7.82 24.14
N TYR A 317 4.97 7.93 23.81
CA TYR A 317 4.45 8.99 22.96
C TYR A 317 4.11 10.27 23.73
N THR A 318 3.62 10.13 24.97
CA THR A 318 3.25 11.24 25.87
C THR A 318 4.45 11.81 26.61
#